data_AF-A0A2I0T127-F1
#
_entry.id   AF-A0A2I0T127-F1
#
_cell.length_a   1.000
_cell.length_b   1.000
_cell.length_c   1.000
_cell.angle_alpha   90.00
_cell.angle_beta   90.00
_cell.angle_gamma   90.00
#
_symmetry.space_group_name_H-M   'P 1'
#
loop_
_entity.id
_entity.type
_entity.pdbx_description
1 polymer ?
#
loop_
_entity_poly.entity_id
_entity_poly.type
_entity_poly.pdbx_seq_one_letter_code
_entity_poly.pdbx_strand_id
1 'polypeptide(L)'
;MQSTPNYLWSTEDLLGQGATACVYKARNKKSGELVAVKVFNNASYLRPQEVQMREFEMLRKLNHKNIVKLFAVEETPQHGPSALGTLVALGDWAGAWP
;
A
#
# COMPACT_ATOMS: atom_id res chain seq x y z
N MET A 1 8.25 14.06 -0.16
CA MET A 1 8.04 13.10 -1.26
C MET A 1 8.66 11.75 -0.88
N GLN A 2 7.91 10.66 -1.08
CA GLN A 2 8.34 9.28 -0.81
C GLN A 2 8.27 8.44 -2.09
N SER A 3 9.03 7.35 -2.13
CA SER A 3 9.19 6.56 -3.35
C SER A 3 9.61 5.11 -3.09
N THR A 4 9.18 4.22 -3.98
CA THR A 4 9.73 2.88 -4.20
C THR A 4 10.33 2.80 -5.62
N PRO A 5 10.86 1.65 -6.09
CA PRO A 5 11.31 1.52 -7.47
C PRO A 5 10.24 1.89 -8.49
N ASN A 6 8.96 1.52 -8.27
CA ASN A 6 7.90 1.74 -9.27
C ASN A 6 6.85 2.80 -8.89
N TYR A 7 6.79 3.27 -7.64
CA TYR A 7 5.75 4.22 -7.20
C TYR A 7 6.33 5.46 -6.53
N LEU A 8 5.60 6.57 -6.65
CA LEU A 8 5.92 7.87 -6.07
C LEU A 8 4.67 8.49 -5.44
N TRP A 9 4.78 9.02 -4.22
CA TRP A 9 3.68 9.69 -3.53
C TRP A 9 4.15 10.82 -2.61
N SER A 10 3.25 11.74 -2.25
CA SER A 10 3.44 12.70 -1.17
C SER A 10 2.73 12.22 0.11
N THR A 11 3.29 12.55 1.27
CA THR A 11 2.59 12.36 2.56
C THR A 11 1.43 13.34 2.74
N GLU A 12 1.38 14.40 1.93
CA GLU A 12 0.29 15.37 1.90
C GLU A 12 -0.93 14.84 1.13
N ASP A 13 -0.72 13.90 0.20
CA ASP A 13 -1.78 13.29 -0.62
C ASP A 13 -2.47 12.12 0.09
N LEU A 14 -2.86 12.30 1.36
CA LEU A 14 -3.52 11.27 2.17
C LEU A 14 -4.95 11.02 1.66
N LEU A 15 -5.26 9.75 1.35
CA LEU A 15 -6.61 9.29 0.99
C LEU A 15 -7.35 8.71 2.19
N GLY A 16 -6.64 8.13 3.16
CA GLY A 16 -7.24 7.60 4.37
C GLY A 16 -6.21 7.13 5.38
N GLN A 17 -6.56 7.20 6.66
CA GLN A 17 -5.72 6.78 7.77
C GLN A 17 -6.47 5.75 8.62
N GLY A 18 -5.82 4.61 8.85
CA GLY A 18 -6.30 3.56 9.74
C GLY A 18 -5.28 3.28 10.85
N ALA A 19 -5.67 2.39 11.77
CA ALA A 19 -4.81 2.00 12.90
C ALA A 19 -3.48 1.37 12.45
N THR A 20 -3.47 0.64 11.33
CA THR A 20 -2.33 -0.17 10.88
C THR A 20 -1.62 0.39 9.65
N ALA A 21 -2.20 1.38 8.97
CA ALA A 21 -1.65 1.91 7.73
C ALA A 21 -2.23 3.27 7.37
N CYS A 22 -1.49 4.01 6.56
CA CYS A 22 -1.99 5.17 5.83
C CYS A 22 -2.08 4.83 4.34
N VAL A 23 -3.09 5.36 3.67
CA VAL A 23 -3.30 5.20 2.22
C VAL A 23 -3.08 6.55 1.57
N TYR A 24 -2.20 6.61 0.57
CA TYR A 24 -1.88 7.84 -0.15
C TYR A 24 -2.21 7.71 -1.63
N LYS A 25 -2.49 8.83 -2.28
CA LYS A 25 -2.51 8.91 -3.74
C LYS A 25 -1.08 8.85 -4.24
N ALA A 26 -0.85 8.01 -5.23
CA ALA A 26 0.46 7.80 -5.82
C ALA A 26 0.38 7.74 -7.34
N ARG A 27 1.56 7.72 -7.94
CA ARG A 27 1.73 7.52 -9.37
C ARG A 27 2.64 6.33 -9.64
N ASN A 28 2.23 5.46 -10.55
CA ASN A 28 3.12 4.47 -11.15
C ASN A 28 4.14 5.21 -12.03
N LYS A 29 5.43 5.05 -11.76
CA LYS A 29 6.52 5.76 -12.46
C LYS A 29 6.66 5.35 -13.92
N LYS A 30 6.28 4.11 -14.27
CA LYS A 30 6.41 3.57 -15.62
C LYS A 30 5.21 3.93 -16.49
N SER A 31 3.99 3.71 -16.00
CA SER A 31 2.77 3.98 -16.77
C SER A 31 2.22 5.40 -16.61
N GLY A 32 2.60 6.09 -15.54
CA GLY A 32 2.02 7.38 -15.16
C GLY A 32 0.63 7.27 -14.53
N GLU A 33 0.09 6.06 -14.38
CA GLU A 33 -1.25 5.81 -13.82
C GLU A 33 -1.34 6.23 -12.35
N LEU A 34 -2.49 6.80 -11.98
CA LEU A 34 -2.80 7.11 -10.59
C LEU A 34 -3.25 5.85 -9.86
N VAL A 35 -2.63 5.59 -8.72
CA VAL A 35 -2.93 4.44 -7.86
C VAL A 35 -3.04 4.89 -6.42
N ALA A 36 -3.59 4.04 -5.56
CA ALA A 36 -3.46 4.22 -4.12
C ALA A 36 -2.33 3.33 -3.59
N VAL A 37 -1.53 3.87 -2.68
CA VAL A 37 -0.50 3.10 -1.98
C VAL A 37 -0.83 3.03 -0.51
N LYS A 38 -1.01 1.81 0.00
CA LYS A 38 -1.17 1.56 1.42
C LYS A 38 0.21 1.32 2.03
N VAL A 39 0.61 2.22 2.93
CA VAL A 39 1.88 2.21 3.66
C VAL A 39 1.60 1.78 5.09
N PHE A 40 2.11 0.61 5.46
CA PHE A 40 1.97 0.06 6.81
C PHE A 40 2.86 0.80 7.83
N ASN A 41 2.38 0.94 9.06
CA ASN A 41 3.09 1.63 10.15
C ASN A 41 3.72 0.64 11.14
N ASN A 42 4.56 1.09 12.07
CA ASN A 42 5.21 0.23 13.07
C ASN A 42 4.21 -0.62 13.89
N ALA A 43 3.01 -0.11 14.19
CA ALA A 43 1.99 -0.85 14.92
C ALA A 43 1.53 -2.11 14.16
N SER A 44 1.56 -2.09 12.83
CA SER A 44 1.25 -3.28 12.03
C SER A 44 2.29 -4.39 12.13
N TYR A 45 3.57 -4.04 12.33
CA TYR A 45 4.68 -4.98 12.52
C TYR A 45 4.74 -5.59 13.92
N LEU A 46 4.12 -4.95 14.92
CA LEU A 46 3.98 -5.51 16.26
C LEU A 46 3.00 -6.70 16.30
N ARG A 47 2.23 -6.92 15.23
CA ARG A 47 1.33 -8.06 15.14
C ARG A 47 2.10 -9.34 14.78
N PRO A 48 1.64 -10.52 15.23
CA PRO A 48 2.28 -11.79 14.85
C PRO A 48 2.44 -11.89 13.32
N GLN A 49 3.60 -12.36 12.86
CA GLN A 49 3.94 -12.45 11.44
C GLN A 49 2.89 -13.26 10.65
N GLU A 50 2.33 -14.30 11.26
CA GLU A 50 1.24 -15.11 10.68
C GLU A 50 -0.01 -14.28 10.34
N VAL A 51 -0.36 -13.31 11.17
CA VAL A 51 -1.52 -12.44 10.95
C VAL A 51 -1.26 -11.52 9.76
N GLN A 52 -0.04 -10.96 9.67
CA GLN A 52 0.37 -10.12 8.55
C GLN A 52 0.35 -10.90 7.22
N MET A 53 0.90 -12.12 7.23
CA MET A 53 0.93 -13.01 6.07
C MET A 53 -0.48 -13.43 5.63
N ARG A 54 -1.40 -13.71 6.56
CA ARG A 54 -2.79 -14.04 6.22
C ARG A 54 -3.52 -12.90 5.52
N GLU A 55 -3.39 -11.67 6.01
CA GLU A 55 -3.98 -10.50 5.34
C GLU A 55 -3.45 -10.34 3.92
N PHE A 56 -2.13 -10.52 3.77
CA PHE A 56 -1.46 -10.44 2.48
C PHE A 56 -1.92 -11.53 1.50
N GLU A 57 -1.96 -12.78 1.94
CA GLU A 57 -2.42 -13.90 1.12
C GLU A 57 -3.88 -13.75 0.70
N MET A 58 -4.74 -13.25 1.59
CA MET A 58 -6.13 -12.97 1.24
C MET A 58 -6.18 -11.93 0.12
N LEU A 59 -5.49 -10.80 0.25
CA LEU A 59 -5.45 -9.76 -0.78
C LEU A 59 -4.91 -10.26 -2.13
N ARG A 60 -3.96 -11.20 -2.13
CA ARG A 60 -3.45 -11.83 -3.36
C ARG A 60 -4.45 -12.76 -4.05
N LYS A 61 -5.34 -13.39 -3.27
CA LYS A 61 -6.36 -14.34 -3.78
C LYS A 61 -7.63 -13.64 -4.27
N LEU A 62 -7.82 -12.36 -3.91
CA LEU A 62 -8.99 -11.59 -4.31
C LEU A 62 -8.81 -11.00 -5.71
N ASN A 63 -9.59 -11.49 -6.67
CA ASN A 63 -9.64 -10.96 -8.03
C ASN A 63 -11.10 -10.88 -8.49
N HIS A 64 -11.78 -9.79 -8.14
CA HIS A 64 -13.18 -9.57 -8.48
C HIS A 64 -13.40 -8.10 -8.78
N LYS A 65 -14.29 -7.78 -9.72
CA LYS A 65 -14.57 -6.40 -10.18
C LYS A 65 -15.02 -5.42 -9.08
N ASN A 66 -15.53 -5.93 -7.97
CA ASN A 66 -15.98 -5.13 -6.81
C ASN A 66 -15.00 -5.18 -5.63
N ILE A 67 -13.81 -5.76 -5.80
CA ILE A 67 -12.80 -5.89 -4.76
C ILE A 67 -11.54 -5.21 -5.23
N VAL A 68 -11.00 -4.34 -4.37
CA VAL A 68 -9.79 -3.59 -4.70
C VAL A 68 -8.63 -4.55 -4.96
N LYS A 69 -8.08 -4.49 -6.17
CA LYS A 69 -7.04 -5.41 -6.61
C LYS A 69 -5.68 -5.00 -6.08
N LEU A 70 -4.95 -5.97 -5.57
CA LEU A 70 -3.54 -5.83 -5.24
C LEU A 70 -2.70 -5.88 -6.53
N PHE A 71 -2.03 -4.77 -6.88
CA PHE A 71 -1.17 -4.68 -8.07
C PHE A 71 0.25 -5.11 -7.79
N ALA A 72 0.84 -4.59 -6.71
CA ALA A 72 2.23 -4.80 -6.40
C ALA A 72 2.47 -4.65 -4.90
N VAL A 73 3.57 -5.26 -4.49
CA VAL A 73 4.03 -5.31 -3.11
C VAL A 73 5.49 -4.89 -3.14
N GLU A 74 5.79 -3.73 -2.58
CA GLU A 74 7.14 -3.16 -2.63
C GLU A 74 7.60 -2.74 -1.26
N GLU A 75 8.90 -2.85 -1.02
CA GLU A 75 9.49 -2.38 0.22
C GLU A 75 9.84 -0.90 0.11
N THR A 76 9.41 -0.12 1.09
CA THR A 76 9.81 1.28 1.22
C THR A 76 11.10 1.38 2.01
N PRO A 77 12.15 2.05 1.52
CA PRO A 77 13.32 2.33 2.32
C PRO A 77 12.97 3.42 3.35
N GLN A 78 12.70 3.04 4.61
CA GLN A 78 12.67 4.01 5.73
C GLN A 78 13.41 3.50 6.97
N HIS A 79 14.40 4.31 7.37
CA HIS A 79 15.19 4.34 8.61
C HIS A 79 15.30 3.05 9.45
N GLY A 80 16.14 2.12 9.01
CA GLY A 80 16.77 1.12 9.89
C GLY A 80 16.67 -0.32 9.38
N PRO A 81 17.56 -1.22 9.85
CA PRO A 81 17.71 -2.58 9.33
C PRO A 81 16.54 -3.55 9.63
N SER A 82 15.40 -3.07 10.13
CA SER A 82 14.30 -3.94 10.60
C SER A 82 12.88 -3.46 10.23
N ALA A 83 12.72 -2.40 9.44
CA ALA A 83 11.40 -1.90 9.04
C ALA A 83 11.23 -1.97 7.52
N LEU A 84 10.95 -3.17 7.01
CA LEU A 84 10.54 -3.35 5.61
C LEU A 84 9.09 -2.90 5.47
N GLY A 85 8.88 -1.60 5.28
CA GLY A 85 7.58 -1.00 4.97
C GLY A 85 6.96 -1.68 3.76
N THR A 86 5.91 -2.49 3.94
CA THR A 86 5.21 -3.10 2.80
C THR A 86 4.31 -2.03 2.17
N LEU A 87 4.47 -1.80 0.88
CA LEU A 87 3.61 -0.95 0.09
C LEU A 87 2.69 -1.85 -0.71
N VAL A 88 1.39 -1.65 -0.57
CA VAL A 88 0.38 -2.32 -1.39
C VAL A 88 -0.17 -1.31 -2.38
N ALA A 89 0.16 -1.47 -3.67
CA ALA A 89 -0.43 -0.67 -4.73
C ALA A 89 -1.79 -1.24 -5.08
N LEU A 90 -2.81 -0.37 -5.05
CA LEU A 90 -4.20 -0.71 -5.33
C LEU A 90 -4.64 0.10 -6.56
N GLY A 91 -5.18 -0.56 -7.57
CA GLY A 91 -5.65 0.06 -8.81
C GLY A 91 -7.12 -0.23 -9.10
N ASP A 92 -7.65 0.48 -10.10
CA ASP A 92 -9.09 0.70 -10.38
C ASP A 92 -9.83 1.37 -9.21
N TRP A 93 -9.57 2.68 -9.05
CA TRP A 93 -10.00 3.51 -7.92
C TRP A 93 -11.00 4.61 -8.28
N ALA A 94 -11.49 4.65 -9.53
CA ALA A 94 -12.26 5.77 -10.08
C ALA A 94 -13.66 6.02 -9.44
N GLY A 95 -14.04 5.33 -8.36
CA GLY A 95 -15.35 5.54 -7.71
C GLY A 95 -15.49 5.02 -6.27
N ALA A 96 -14.39 4.80 -5.52
CA ALA A 96 -14.44 4.09 -4.25
C ALA A 96 -14.37 4.96 -2.97
N TRP A 97 -14.31 6.30 -3.08
CA TRP A 97 -14.32 7.19 -1.90
C TRP A 97 -15.28 8.38 -2.11
N PRO A 98 -16.09 8.72 -1.09
CA PRO A 98 -17.00 9.87 -1.13
C PRO A 98 -16.28 11.22 -1.11
#